data_AF-A0A2N1UKN1-F1
#
_entry.id   AF-A0A2N1UKN1-F1
#
_cell.length_a   1.000
_cell.length_b   1.000
_cell.length_c   1.000
_cell.angle_alpha   90.00
_cell.angle_beta   90.00
_cell.angle_gamma   90.00
#
_symmetry.space_group_name_H-M   'P 1'
#
loop_
_entity.id
_entity.type
_entity.pdbx_description
1 polymer ?
#
loop_
_entity_poly.entity_id
_entity_poly.type
_entity_poly.pdbx_seq_one_letter_code
_entity_poly.pdbx_strand_id
1 'polypeptide(L)' 'NVVITGALSVFLPSIDEKIFLEVIEKRIPEKIRKVNIKAFLKGRELIKTH' A
#
# COMPACT_ATOMS: atom_id res chain seq x y z
N ASN A 1 8.41 -0.87 6.01
CA ASN A 1 7.24 -1.64 6.48
C ASN A 1 6.07 -1.60 5.49
N VAL A 2 5.86 -0.51 4.75
CA VAL A 2 4.71 -0.34 3.83
C VAL A 2 4.57 -1.44 2.76
N VAL A 3 5.67 -2.09 2.35
CA VAL A 3 5.61 -3.30 1.49
C VAL A 3 4.76 -4.41 2.12
N ILE A 4 5.00 -4.74 3.38
CA ILE A 4 4.25 -5.79 4.11
C ILE A 4 2.79 -5.36 4.28
N THR A 5 2.54 -4.08 4.57
CA THR A 5 1.17 -3.53 4.62
C THR A 5 0.45 -3.71 3.28
N GLY A 6 1.15 -3.47 2.17
CA GLY A 6 0.65 -3.76 0.82
C GLY A 6 0.26 -5.22 0.66
N ALA A 7 1.16 -6.15 0.98
CA ALA A 7 0.88 -7.58 0.89
C ALA A 7 -0.35 -7.99 1.72
N LEU A 8 -0.40 -7.56 2.99
CA LEU A 8 -1.51 -7.91 3.89
C LEU A 8 -2.85 -7.30 3.46
N SER A 9 -2.84 -6.15 2.79
CA SER A 9 -4.07 -5.49 2.33
C SER A 9 -4.86 -6.30 1.29
N VAL A 10 -4.24 -7.28 0.61
CA VAL A 10 -4.93 -8.16 -0.34
C VAL A 10 -5.91 -9.10 0.37
N PHE A 11 -5.63 -9.44 1.63
CA PHE A 11 -6.48 -10.31 2.45
C PHE A 11 -7.62 -9.56 3.16
N LEU A 12 -7.80 -8.27 2.88
CA LEU A 12 -8.86 -7.43 3.43
C LEU A 12 -9.84 -7.03 2.30
N PRO A 13 -10.68 -7.96 1.82
CA PRO A 13 -11.52 -7.74 0.64
C PRO A 13 -12.59 -6.66 0.82
N SER A 14 -12.92 -6.31 2.07
CA SER A 14 -13.87 -5.25 2.39
C SER A 14 -13.28 -3.84 2.32
N ILE A 15 -11.97 -3.69 2.10
CA ILE A 15 -11.29 -2.39 2.06
C ILE A 15 -10.68 -2.16 0.67
N ASP A 16 -11.12 -1.09 0.02
CA ASP A 16 -10.57 -0.68 -1.28
C ASP A 16 -9.11 -0.23 -1.15
N GLU A 17 -8.30 -0.58 -2.14
CA GLU A 17 -6.91 -0.13 -2.31
C GLU A 17 -6.76 1.39 -2.18
N LYS A 18 -7.71 2.16 -2.72
CA LYS A 18 -7.71 3.62 -2.68
C LYS A 18 -7.70 4.16 -1.25
N ILE A 19 -8.36 3.50 -0.31
CA ILE A 19 -8.38 3.91 1.10
C ILE A 19 -6.97 3.87 1.69
N PHE A 20 -6.18 2.84 1.36
CA PHE A 20 -4.79 2.77 1.79
C PHE A 20 -3.94 3.86 1.16
N LEU A 21 -4.12 4.12 -0.14
CA LEU A 21 -3.39 5.17 -0.85
C LEU A 21 -3.68 6.56 -0.26
N GLU A 22 -4.94 6.86 0.05
CA GLU A 22 -5.34 8.11 0.72
C GLU A 22 -4.71 8.26 2.10
N VAL A 23 -4.65 7.18 2.89
CA VAL A 23 -4.00 7.20 4.21
C VAL A 23 -2.50 7.44 4.07
N ILE A 24 -1.84 6.79 3.11
CA ILE A 24 -0.42 7.01 2.81
C ILE A 24 -0.20 8.47 2.41
N GLU A 25 -1.06 9.03 1.57
CA GLU A 25 -0.96 10.42 1.14
C GLU A 25 -1.11 11.42 2.31
N LYS A 26 -2.09 11.18 3.21
CA LYS A 26 -2.35 12.05 4.36
C LYS A 26 -1.30 11.94 5.47
N ARG A 27 -0.75 10.74 5.71
CA ARG A 27 0.13 10.50 6.87
C ARG A 27 1.62 10.50 6.56
N ILE A 28 2.02 10.23 5.32
CA ILE A 28 3.45 10.15 4.95
C ILE A 28 3.94 11.52 4.46
N PRO A 29 5.06 12.05 5.01
CA PRO A 29 5.68 13.28 4.55
C PRO A 29 5.97 13.25 3.05
N GLU A 30 5.77 14.38 2.37
CA GLU A 30 5.88 14.50 0.91
C GLU A 30 7.20 13.93 0.36
N LYS A 31 8.32 14.23 1.04
CA LYS A 31 9.68 13.78 0.68
C LYS A 31 9.79 12.26 0.48
N ILE A 32 9.02 11.47 1.23
CA ILE A 32 9.07 10.00 1.19
C ILE A 32 7.74 9.38 0.73
N ARG A 33 6.74 10.17 0.36
CA ARG A 33 5.41 9.68 -0.03
C ARG A 33 5.47 8.78 -1.26
N LYS A 34 6.16 9.23 -2.32
CA LYS A 34 6.26 8.48 -3.58
C LYS A 34 6.89 7.09 -3.40
N VAL A 35 7.94 6.97 -2.59
CA VAL A 35 8.57 5.66 -2.34
C VAL A 35 7.68 4.74 -1.52
N ASN A 36 6.92 5.28 -0.56
CA ASN A 36 5.97 4.49 0.22
C ASN A 36 4.75 4.04 -0.59
N ILE A 37 4.23 4.86 -1.49
CA ILE A 37 3.18 4.44 -2.44
C ILE A 37 3.68 3.27 -3.30
N LYS A 38 4.87 3.38 -3.89
CA LYS A 38 5.47 2.29 -4.68
C LYS A 38 5.69 1.03 -3.85
N ALA A 39 6.14 1.17 -2.61
CA ALA A 39 6.32 0.06 -1.68
C ALA A 39 4.99 -0.67 -1.41
N PHE A 40 3.91 0.07 -1.15
CA PHE A 40 2.57 -0.49 -0.93
C PHE A 40 2.08 -1.28 -2.15
N LEU A 41 2.15 -0.66 -3.34
CA LEU A 41 1.71 -1.30 -4.58
C LEU A 41 2.53 -2.55 -4.88
N LYS A 42 3.86 -2.51 -4.68
CA LYS A 42 4.70 -3.69 -4.87
C LYS A 42 4.33 -4.83 -3.92
N GLY A 43 4.02 -4.51 -2.66
CA GLY A 43 3.52 -5.48 -1.69
C GLY A 43 2.26 -6.20 -2.17
N ARG A 44 1.29 -5.44 -2.72
CA ARG A 44 0.05 -6.02 -3.28
C ARG A 44 0.30 -6.89 -4.51
N GLU A 45 1.17 -6.42 -5.40
CA GLU A 45 1.54 -7.14 -6.63
C GLU A 45 2.09 -8.54 -6.31
N LEU A 46 2.98 -8.65 -5.32
CA LEU A 46 3.62 -9.91 -4.92
C LEU A 46 2.62 -11.00 -4.50
N ILE A 47 1.48 -10.61 -3.91
CA ILE A 47 0.43 -11.55 -3.51
C ILE A 47 -0.50 -11.87 -4.68
N LYS A 48 -0.83 -10.90 -5.53
CA LYS A 48 -1.73 -11.11 -6.68
C LYS A 48 -1.14 -12.00 -7.79
N THR A 49 0.17 -12.23 -7.79
CA THR A 49 0.87 -13.05 -8.81
C THR A 49 1.03 -14.54 -8.44
N HIS A 50 0.49 -14.98 -7.30
CA HIS A 50 0.49 -16.37 -6.81
C HIS A 50 -0.93 -16.79 -6.43
#